data_AF-A0A848Q6E5-F1
#
_entry.id   AF-A0A848Q6E5-F1
#
_cell.length_a   1.000
_cell.length_b   1.000
_cell.length_c   1.000
_cell.angle_alpha   90.00
_cell.angle_beta   90.00
_cell.angle_gamma   90.00
#
_symmetry.space_group_name_H-M   'P 1'
#
loop_
_entity.id
_entity.type
_entity.pdbx_description
1 polymer ?
#
loop_
_entity_poly.entity_id
_entity_poly.type
_entity_poly.pdbx_seq_one_letter_code
_entity_poly.pdbx_strand_id
1 'polypeptide(L)'
;MKKKRIFALLAAALFVMSACDNIDPSDTSGNGSGGESTSETTTDTVPEDIIIPDDITIRYHQDDGAYAKLRYWIWAGGKAGVELAPDGIDDFGMYITLHPKADFPPHTAFNFIIKEQSTWEGQSTDTEIKYEDYPPTLVGDKNVLEVWSIPGAGGMIEFYTQRSDAEGDRIHETYLNTDWESIHVIGTGLVPEQAIVSNYVLFGFTAEYFNTEKILQPGIRNNYRIKSENPNAAVFDISLPSVAQPYISYYVEATFASAPSKVRGRNVSFEKIYDTQLFKNEYTYTGDDLGPNYTPEYTEFKLWAPTATKVILKQYYTGTPSTMFEVHTPQADWFKGYDMVMQAKGIWYIKVLGNLHGAYYNYSVTNSMGVNEIVDPYVKAAGVNGMRGMVVDFDHESVIPEGWNDIPDVWDGDEVYDIEQPTDLTVYEVHIRDLT
;
A
#
# COMPACT_ATOMS: atom_id res chain seq x y z
N MET A 1 58.33 -43.86 20.13
CA MET A 1 59.40 -42.82 20.09
C MET A 1 58.75 -41.44 20.13
N LYS A 2 59.46 -40.49 20.74
CA LYS A 2 59.05 -39.17 21.28
C LYS A 2 58.31 -38.18 20.34
N LYS A 3 57.30 -37.51 20.94
CA LYS A 3 56.92 -36.07 20.97
C LYS A 3 57.04 -35.18 19.72
N LYS A 4 55.99 -34.36 19.48
CA LYS A 4 56.03 -32.88 19.29
C LYS A 4 54.57 -32.35 19.41
N ARG A 5 54.22 -31.56 20.43
CA ARG A 5 54.44 -30.12 20.70
C ARG A 5 53.44 -29.21 19.97
N ILE A 6 52.52 -28.68 20.78
CA ILE A 6 51.66 -27.50 20.60
C ILE A 6 52.53 -26.23 20.52
N PHE A 7 52.15 -25.28 19.67
CA PHE A 7 52.37 -23.85 19.88
C PHE A 7 51.20 -23.06 19.28
N ALA A 8 50.65 -22.17 20.10
CA ALA A 8 49.67 -21.16 19.75
C ALA A 8 50.37 -19.94 19.11
N LEU A 9 49.64 -19.19 18.29
CA LEU A 9 49.99 -17.81 17.93
C LEU A 9 48.70 -17.01 17.68
N LEU A 10 48.46 -16.06 18.59
CA LEU A 10 47.61 -14.89 18.38
C LEU A 10 48.28 -13.97 17.35
N ALA A 11 47.48 -13.34 16.48
CA ALA A 11 47.84 -12.07 15.87
C ALA A 11 46.57 -11.29 15.51
N ALA A 12 46.38 -10.15 16.18
CA ALA A 12 45.51 -9.07 15.76
C ALA A 12 46.25 -8.19 14.74
N ALA A 13 45.56 -7.64 13.75
CA ALA A 13 46.04 -6.51 12.97
C ALA A 13 44.87 -5.69 12.38
N LEU A 14 44.67 -4.50 12.94
CA LEU A 14 44.13 -3.31 12.30
C LEU A 14 45.18 -2.78 11.28
N PHE A 15 44.78 -2.21 10.13
CA PHE A 15 45.42 -1.06 9.43
C PHE A 15 44.52 -0.70 8.22
N VAL A 16 43.75 0.40 8.26
CA VAL A 16 44.05 1.76 7.73
C VAL A 16 44.49 1.75 6.26
N MET A 17 43.61 2.24 5.37
CA MET A 17 43.97 2.66 4.01
C MET A 17 44.19 4.17 3.96
N SER A 18 45.39 4.55 3.52
CA SER A 18 45.82 5.91 3.16
C SER A 18 45.55 6.17 1.68
N ALA A 19 45.23 7.42 1.38
CA ALA A 19 44.98 7.98 0.05
C ALA A 19 46.26 8.38 -0.72
N CYS A 20 46.01 8.89 -1.95
CA CYS A 20 46.86 9.70 -2.87
C CYS A 20 47.81 8.90 -3.79
N ASP A 21 47.98 9.19 -5.10
CA ASP A 21 47.78 10.42 -5.88
C ASP A 21 47.81 10.16 -7.43
N ASN A 22 47.10 11.03 -8.16
CA ASN A 22 47.39 11.74 -9.44
C ASN A 22 48.07 11.06 -10.66
N ILE A 23 47.39 11.15 -11.82
CA ILE A 23 47.98 11.47 -13.15
C ILE A 23 46.99 12.34 -13.96
N ASP A 24 47.51 13.41 -14.59
CA ASP A 24 46.90 14.35 -15.55
C ASP A 24 48.01 14.66 -16.62
N PRO A 25 47.82 15.40 -17.75
CA PRO A 25 46.70 15.63 -18.68
C PRO A 25 47.08 15.38 -20.19
N SER A 26 46.11 15.43 -21.13
CA SER A 26 46.35 16.02 -22.47
C SER A 26 45.06 16.36 -23.26
N ASP A 27 44.93 17.66 -23.57
CA ASP A 27 44.27 18.35 -24.70
C ASP A 27 43.26 17.65 -25.62
N THR A 28 42.07 18.24 -25.78
CA THR A 28 41.75 19.06 -26.98
C THR A 28 40.43 19.85 -26.87
N SER A 29 40.54 21.12 -27.27
CA SER A 29 39.57 22.18 -27.56
C SER A 29 38.12 21.85 -27.96
N GLY A 30 37.17 22.63 -27.43
CA GLY A 30 35.79 22.71 -27.94
C GLY A 30 34.94 23.78 -27.24
N ASN A 31 35.00 25.00 -27.78
CA ASN A 31 34.32 26.25 -27.40
C ASN A 31 32.78 26.15 -27.23
N GLY A 32 32.16 26.82 -26.23
CA GLY A 32 30.73 27.16 -26.31
C GLY A 32 29.96 27.44 -25.01
N SER A 33 29.82 28.74 -24.69
CA SER A 33 28.73 29.39 -23.94
C SER A 33 28.55 29.06 -22.44
N GLY A 34 28.94 30.02 -21.61
CA GLY A 34 28.59 30.07 -20.20
C GLY A 34 27.09 30.25 -19.97
N GLY A 35 26.60 29.46 -19.02
CA GLY A 35 25.46 29.77 -18.18
C GLY A 35 25.81 29.21 -16.81
N GLU A 36 26.07 30.09 -15.85
CA GLU A 36 26.11 29.71 -14.44
C GLU A 36 24.73 29.18 -14.07
N SER A 37 24.56 27.86 -14.11
CA SER A 37 23.48 27.22 -13.38
C SER A 37 24.01 27.00 -11.97
N THR A 38 23.75 27.96 -11.11
CA THR A 38 23.82 27.77 -9.66
C THR A 38 23.13 26.46 -9.32
N SER A 39 23.90 25.53 -8.77
CA SER A 39 23.40 24.29 -8.18
C SER A 39 22.49 24.66 -7.02
N GLU A 40 21.19 24.78 -7.27
CA GLU A 40 20.18 24.72 -6.22
C GLU A 40 20.27 23.33 -5.61
N THR A 41 20.88 23.31 -4.44
CA THR A 41 20.85 22.16 -3.55
C THR A 41 19.42 22.11 -3.03
N THR A 42 18.55 21.34 -3.69
CA THR A 42 17.20 21.08 -3.18
C THR A 42 17.35 20.20 -1.96
N THR A 43 17.49 20.82 -0.79
CA THR A 43 17.00 20.21 0.46
C THR A 43 15.58 19.76 0.17
N ASP A 44 15.20 18.53 0.55
CA ASP A 44 13.80 18.11 0.61
C ASP A 44 13.03 19.08 1.51
N THR A 45 12.56 20.17 0.92
CA THR A 45 11.77 21.18 1.60
C THR A 45 10.34 20.70 1.59
N VAL A 46 9.77 20.53 2.77
CA VAL A 46 8.32 20.51 2.93
C VAL A 46 7.77 21.73 2.19
N PRO A 47 6.79 21.56 1.27
CA PRO A 47 6.17 22.68 0.57
C PRO A 47 5.78 23.79 1.56
N GLU A 48 6.05 25.05 1.21
CA GLU A 48 5.86 26.20 2.14
C GLU A 48 4.42 26.33 2.67
N ASP A 49 3.45 25.80 1.92
CA ASP A 49 2.03 25.76 2.27
C ASP A 49 1.64 24.64 3.25
N ILE A 50 2.53 23.66 3.47
CA ILE A 50 2.30 22.56 4.41
C ILE A 50 2.90 22.91 5.78
N ILE A 51 2.02 22.97 6.79
CA ILE A 51 2.40 23.25 8.18
C ILE A 51 2.49 21.93 8.96
N ILE A 52 3.68 21.59 9.44
CA ILE A 52 3.85 20.48 10.40
C ILE A 52 3.36 20.95 11.78
N PRO A 53 2.44 20.21 12.43
CA PRO A 53 1.97 20.54 13.77
C PRO A 53 3.10 20.54 14.80
N ASP A 54 3.08 21.53 15.70
CA ASP A 54 3.92 21.55 16.89
C ASP A 54 3.47 20.43 17.86
N ASP A 55 2.15 20.25 18.03
CA ASP A 55 1.55 19.16 18.82
C ASP A 55 0.47 18.44 17.99
N ILE A 56 0.46 17.10 18.03
CA ILE A 56 -0.66 16.27 17.54
C ILE A 56 -1.20 15.41 18.67
N THR A 57 -2.51 15.41 18.88
CA THR A 57 -3.17 14.50 19.83
C THR A 57 -4.02 13.51 19.07
N ILE A 58 -3.71 12.22 19.16
CA ILE A 58 -4.47 11.15 18.54
C ILE A 58 -5.28 10.44 19.62
N ARG A 59 -6.60 10.45 19.47
CA ARG A 59 -7.57 9.74 20.32
C ARG A 59 -8.18 8.58 19.57
N TYR A 60 -8.29 7.42 20.21
CA TYR A 60 -8.90 6.23 19.64
C TYR A 60 -10.00 5.68 20.56
N HIS A 61 -11.22 5.61 20.03
CA HIS A 61 -12.36 4.99 20.68
C HIS A 61 -12.49 3.52 20.28
N GLN A 62 -12.91 2.67 21.21
CA GLN A 62 -13.33 1.30 20.96
C GLN A 62 -14.64 1.04 21.72
N ASP A 63 -15.64 0.49 21.04
CA ASP A 63 -17.00 0.34 21.59
C ASP A 63 -17.04 -0.55 22.85
N ASP A 64 -16.12 -1.49 23.01
CA ASP A 64 -16.01 -2.38 24.19
C ASP A 64 -15.15 -1.80 25.33
N GLY A 65 -14.52 -0.64 25.11
CA GLY A 65 -13.64 0.03 26.07
C GLY A 65 -12.35 -0.72 26.41
N ALA A 66 -11.94 -1.72 25.61
CA ALA A 66 -10.84 -2.63 25.93
C ALA A 66 -9.44 -2.10 25.56
N TYR A 67 -9.00 -1.01 26.18
CA TYR A 67 -7.75 -0.33 25.82
C TYR A 67 -6.45 -0.91 26.41
N ALA A 68 -6.53 -1.75 27.44
CA ALA A 68 -5.37 -2.09 28.29
C ALA A 68 -4.15 -2.67 27.53
N LYS A 69 -4.43 -3.43 26.47
CA LYS A 69 -3.40 -4.06 25.62
C LYS A 69 -3.08 -3.28 24.35
N LEU A 70 -3.83 -2.23 24.04
CA LEU A 70 -3.65 -1.49 22.79
C LEU A 70 -2.45 -0.56 22.88
N ARG A 71 -1.76 -0.42 21.75
CA ARG A 71 -0.61 0.46 21.56
C ARG A 71 -0.76 1.24 20.26
N TYR A 72 -0.15 2.42 20.23
CA TYR A 72 0.08 3.13 18.99
C TYR A 72 1.40 2.66 18.40
N TRP A 73 1.42 2.37 17.11
CA TRP A 73 2.68 2.29 16.35
C TRP A 73 2.72 3.44 15.37
N ILE A 74 3.71 4.32 15.51
CA ILE A 74 3.75 5.61 14.82
C ILE A 74 5.02 5.76 13.99
N TRP A 75 4.93 6.45 12.85
CA TRP A 75 6.08 6.82 12.03
C TRP A 75 5.81 8.06 11.17
N ALA A 76 6.87 8.81 10.89
CA ALA A 76 6.83 9.98 10.01
C ALA A 76 8.25 10.33 9.52
N GLY A 77 8.34 11.02 8.38
CA GLY A 77 9.60 11.58 7.87
C GLY A 77 10.73 10.57 7.66
N GLY A 78 10.40 9.34 7.23
CA GLY A 78 11.37 8.26 7.02
C GLY A 78 11.98 7.68 8.30
N LYS A 79 11.61 8.18 9.48
CA LYS A 79 12.05 7.61 10.76
C LYS A 79 11.38 6.25 10.97
N ALA A 80 12.16 5.28 11.44
CA ALA A 80 11.64 3.95 11.79
C ALA A 80 10.49 4.05 12.79
N GLY A 81 9.49 3.19 12.62
CA GLY A 81 8.31 3.16 13.48
C GLY A 81 8.63 2.78 14.92
N VAL A 82 7.80 3.26 15.85
CA VAL A 82 7.95 3.01 17.28
C VAL A 82 6.61 2.64 17.92
N GLU A 83 6.62 1.60 18.76
CA GLU A 83 5.48 1.23 19.62
C GLU A 83 5.46 2.12 20.86
N LEU A 84 4.34 2.79 21.11
CA LEU A 84 4.11 3.65 22.27
C LEU A 84 2.83 3.27 23.00
N ALA A 85 2.87 3.36 24.33
CA ALA A 85 1.69 3.27 25.17
C ALA A 85 0.85 4.55 25.07
N PRO A 86 -0.47 4.48 25.25
CA PRO A 86 -1.29 5.68 25.42
C PRO A 86 -0.82 6.48 26.65
N ASP A 87 -0.87 7.81 26.55
CA ASP A 87 -0.63 8.70 27.68
C ASP A 87 -1.73 8.58 28.74
N GLY A 88 -2.95 8.24 28.29
CA GLY A 88 -4.10 8.05 29.16
C GLY A 88 -5.34 7.60 28.42
N ILE A 89 -6.45 7.58 29.15
CA ILE A 89 -7.79 7.32 28.65
C ILE A 89 -8.66 8.47 29.15
N ASP A 90 -9.34 9.16 28.23
CA ASP A 90 -10.32 10.21 28.53
C ASP A 90 -11.76 9.71 28.31
N ASP A 91 -12.71 10.63 28.27
CA ASP A 91 -14.13 10.30 28.09
C ASP A 91 -14.49 9.89 26.65
N PHE A 92 -13.58 10.06 25.69
CA PHE A 92 -13.72 9.57 24.33
C PHE A 92 -13.04 8.21 24.15
N GLY A 93 -11.79 8.06 24.61
CA GLY A 93 -11.04 6.82 24.46
C GLY A 93 -9.60 6.94 24.92
N MET A 94 -8.74 5.99 24.50
CA MET A 94 -7.31 6.13 24.77
C MET A 94 -6.71 7.24 23.91
N TYR A 95 -5.66 7.89 24.39
CA TYR A 95 -5.02 8.99 23.67
C TYR A 95 -3.51 9.03 23.83
N ILE A 96 -2.85 9.67 22.87
CA ILE A 96 -1.42 10.02 22.91
C ILE A 96 -1.19 11.40 22.31
N THR A 97 -0.32 12.20 22.93
CA THR A 97 0.13 13.49 22.41
C THR A 97 1.60 13.40 21.99
N LEU A 98 1.90 13.87 20.78
CA LEU A 98 3.21 13.79 20.14
C LEU A 98 3.63 15.16 19.62
N HIS A 99 4.91 15.33 19.31
CA HIS A 99 5.44 16.61 18.82
C HIS A 99 6.09 16.47 17.43
N PRO A 100 5.31 16.34 16.33
CA PRO A 100 5.81 15.93 15.03
C PRO A 100 6.96 16.81 14.51
N LYS A 101 6.82 18.13 14.66
CA LYS A 101 7.84 19.10 14.23
C LYS A 101 9.15 19.02 15.02
N ALA A 102 9.11 18.57 16.27
CA ALA A 102 10.30 18.45 17.12
C ALA A 102 10.93 17.04 17.04
N ASP A 103 10.12 16.00 16.93
CA ASP A 103 10.54 14.61 17.13
C ASP A 103 10.90 13.88 15.83
N PHE A 104 10.48 14.41 14.68
CA PHE A 104 10.63 13.77 13.36
C PHE A 104 11.31 14.70 12.35
N PRO A 105 12.05 14.14 11.38
CA PRO A 105 12.55 14.91 10.23
C PRO A 105 11.41 15.60 9.47
N PRO A 106 11.68 16.64 8.65
CA PRO A 106 10.65 17.28 7.83
C PRO A 106 9.82 16.26 7.04
N HIS A 107 8.49 16.40 7.08
CA HIS A 107 7.53 15.46 6.49
C HIS A 107 6.20 16.15 6.20
N THR A 108 5.39 15.55 5.32
CA THR A 108 4.07 16.07 4.91
C THR A 108 2.90 15.27 5.46
N ALA A 109 3.18 14.11 6.08
CA ALA A 109 2.16 13.23 6.64
C ALA A 109 2.63 12.52 7.92
N PHE A 110 1.69 12.25 8.81
CA PHE A 110 1.89 11.49 10.04
C PHE A 110 1.18 10.14 9.94
N ASN A 111 1.85 9.05 10.29
CA ASN A 111 1.27 7.72 10.16
C ASN A 111 1.15 7.03 11.50
N PHE A 112 0.07 6.26 11.65
CA PHE A 112 -0.12 5.40 12.80
C PHE A 112 -0.92 4.15 12.47
N ILE A 113 -0.80 3.15 13.34
CA ILE A 113 -1.72 2.02 13.47
C ILE A 113 -2.06 1.81 14.94
N ILE A 114 -3.13 1.07 15.18
CA ILE A 114 -3.49 0.55 16.50
C ILE A 114 -3.22 -0.95 16.47
N LYS A 115 -2.44 -1.44 17.43
CA LYS A 115 -2.06 -2.85 17.54
C LYS A 115 -2.10 -3.33 18.97
N GLU A 116 -2.17 -4.64 19.16
CA GLU A 116 -1.93 -5.23 20.47
C GLU A 116 -0.44 -5.11 20.85
N GLN A 117 -0.19 -4.96 22.15
CA GLN A 117 1.15 -4.82 22.71
C GLN A 117 2.04 -5.99 22.29
N SER A 118 3.19 -5.68 21.71
CA SER A 118 4.23 -6.66 21.37
C SER A 118 3.81 -7.80 20.42
N THR A 119 2.68 -7.67 19.72
CA THR A 119 2.26 -8.59 18.64
C THR A 119 1.76 -7.81 17.43
N TRP A 120 1.89 -8.38 16.24
CA TRP A 120 1.35 -7.82 14.99
C TRP A 120 -0.02 -8.40 14.64
N GLU A 121 -0.47 -9.43 15.37
CA GLU A 121 -1.79 -10.01 15.21
C GLU A 121 -2.87 -9.00 15.65
N GLY A 122 -3.93 -8.88 14.84
CA GLY A 122 -5.06 -7.99 15.14
C GLY A 122 -4.77 -6.49 14.98
N GLN A 123 -3.70 -6.10 14.28
CA GLN A 123 -3.43 -4.69 13.99
C GLN A 123 -4.46 -4.09 13.03
N SER A 124 -4.62 -2.77 13.11
CA SER A 124 -5.26 -1.99 12.06
C SER A 124 -4.40 -1.94 10.80
N THR A 125 -4.98 -1.52 9.68
CA THR A 125 -4.21 -1.10 8.51
C THR A 125 -3.49 0.21 8.78
N ASP A 126 -2.48 0.52 7.96
CA ASP A 126 -1.77 1.79 7.95
C ASP A 126 -2.76 2.97 7.81
N THR A 127 -2.64 3.94 8.71
CA THR A 127 -3.45 5.17 8.68
C THR A 127 -2.53 6.36 8.49
N GLU A 128 -2.69 7.05 7.35
CA GLU A 128 -1.90 8.23 6.99
C GLU A 128 -2.73 9.51 7.16
N ILE A 129 -2.17 10.48 7.88
CA ILE A 129 -2.73 11.82 8.09
C ILE A 129 -1.88 12.80 7.29
N LYS A 130 -2.36 13.15 6.08
CA LYS A 130 -1.72 14.17 5.24
C LYS A 130 -2.07 15.57 5.72
N TYR A 131 -1.07 16.38 6.05
CA TYR A 131 -1.30 17.74 6.57
C TYR A 131 -1.91 18.68 5.53
N GLU A 132 -1.73 18.41 4.23
CA GLU A 132 -2.42 19.14 3.16
C GLU A 132 -3.95 18.94 3.20
N ASP A 133 -4.41 17.74 3.55
CA ASP A 133 -5.83 17.40 3.64
C ASP A 133 -6.41 17.78 5.01
N TYR A 134 -5.58 17.77 6.07
CA TYR A 134 -5.96 18.02 7.46
C TYR A 134 -4.98 19.01 8.13
N PRO A 135 -5.04 20.30 7.78
CA PRO A 135 -4.10 21.30 8.30
C PRO A 135 -4.29 21.52 9.81
N PRO A 136 -3.19 21.73 10.58
CA PRO A 136 -3.29 22.07 11.98
C PRO A 136 -3.92 23.45 12.19
N THR A 137 -4.49 23.67 13.37
CA THR A 137 -5.08 24.96 13.78
C THR A 137 -4.15 25.68 14.73
N LEU A 138 -4.00 27.00 14.58
CA LEU A 138 -3.23 27.82 15.51
C LEU A 138 -3.98 27.98 16.84
N VAL A 139 -3.40 27.47 17.93
CA VAL A 139 -3.89 27.60 19.30
C VAL A 139 -2.82 28.28 20.14
N GLY A 140 -3.03 29.55 20.46
CA GLY A 140 -1.99 30.37 21.07
C GLY A 140 -0.85 30.62 20.09
N ASP A 141 0.35 30.15 20.41
CA ASP A 141 1.57 30.24 19.59
C ASP A 141 1.96 28.91 18.93
N LYS A 142 1.14 27.85 19.09
CA LYS A 142 1.38 26.51 18.54
C LYS A 142 0.38 26.12 17.46
N ASN A 143 0.85 25.42 16.44
CA ASN A 143 0.00 24.71 15.49
C ASN A 143 -0.36 23.35 16.09
N VAL A 144 -1.64 23.14 16.37
CA VAL A 144 -2.15 21.93 17.03
C VAL A 144 -3.07 21.18 16.08
N LEU A 145 -2.91 19.85 16.04
CA LEU A 145 -3.81 18.96 15.31
C LEU A 145 -4.44 17.95 16.28
N GLU A 146 -5.77 17.96 16.34
CA GLU A 146 -6.55 17.02 17.14
C GLU A 146 -7.17 15.97 16.22
N VAL A 147 -6.92 14.69 16.52
CA VAL A 147 -7.35 13.56 15.70
C VAL A 147 -8.25 12.66 16.55
N TRP A 148 -9.50 12.50 16.11
CA TRP A 148 -10.52 11.69 16.77
C TRP A 148 -10.80 10.47 15.92
N SER A 149 -10.39 9.30 16.38
CA SER A 149 -10.38 8.08 15.58
C SER A 149 -11.20 6.95 16.20
N ILE A 150 -11.77 6.11 15.33
CA ILE A 150 -12.70 5.03 15.66
C ILE A 150 -12.42 3.81 14.75
N PRO A 151 -12.90 2.59 15.10
CA PRO A 151 -12.73 1.42 14.25
C PRO A 151 -13.57 1.57 12.96
N GLY A 152 -12.93 1.31 11.82
CA GLY A 152 -13.53 1.23 10.49
C GLY A 152 -13.67 -0.20 9.98
N ALA A 153 -14.17 -0.37 8.75
CA ALA A 153 -14.30 -1.69 8.12
C ALA A 153 -12.94 -2.27 7.75
N GLY A 154 -12.83 -3.61 7.77
CA GLY A 154 -11.64 -4.32 7.28
C GLY A 154 -10.36 -4.00 8.04
N GLY A 155 -10.47 -3.55 9.30
CA GLY A 155 -9.32 -3.14 10.12
C GLY A 155 -8.82 -1.72 9.84
N MET A 156 -9.48 -0.94 8.97
CA MET A 156 -9.17 0.48 8.78
C MET A 156 -9.48 1.29 10.04
N ILE A 157 -8.81 2.43 10.21
CA ILE A 157 -9.18 3.45 11.20
C ILE A 157 -9.85 4.61 10.46
N GLU A 158 -11.04 4.97 10.92
CA GLU A 158 -11.68 6.22 10.51
C GLU A 158 -11.22 7.33 11.48
N PHE A 159 -10.82 8.49 10.97
CA PHE A 159 -10.45 9.62 11.82
C PHE A 159 -11.06 10.94 11.35
N TYR A 160 -11.18 11.86 12.30
CA TYR A 160 -11.84 13.14 12.14
C TYR A 160 -11.07 14.23 12.90
N THR A 161 -11.13 15.48 12.44
CA THR A 161 -10.52 16.63 13.13
C THR A 161 -11.45 17.27 14.16
N GLN A 162 -12.70 16.79 14.26
CA GLN A 162 -13.69 17.25 15.23
C GLN A 162 -14.28 16.07 16.01
N ARG A 163 -14.33 16.18 17.34
CA ARG A 163 -14.91 15.15 18.21
C ARG A 163 -16.34 14.76 17.82
N SER A 164 -17.18 15.76 17.59
CA SER A 164 -18.59 15.59 17.18
C SER A 164 -18.74 14.83 15.85
N ASP A 165 -17.68 14.74 15.05
CA ASP A 165 -17.68 13.99 13.82
C ASP A 165 -17.48 12.50 14.05
N ALA A 166 -16.57 12.16 14.98
CA ALA A 166 -16.33 10.79 15.41
C ALA A 166 -17.47 10.21 16.26
N GLU A 167 -18.09 11.02 17.13
CA GLU A 167 -19.19 10.60 18.01
C GLU A 167 -20.56 10.51 17.31
N GLY A 168 -20.70 11.15 16.15
CA GLY A 168 -21.98 11.19 15.43
C GLY A 168 -22.36 9.86 14.78
N ASP A 169 -23.66 9.70 14.49
CA ASP A 169 -24.14 8.57 13.70
C ASP A 169 -23.41 8.48 12.35
N ARG A 170 -23.17 7.25 11.92
CA ARG A 170 -22.39 6.91 10.73
C ARG A 170 -22.92 5.65 10.08
N ILE A 171 -22.50 5.42 8.84
CA ILE A 171 -22.70 4.13 8.17
C ILE A 171 -21.66 3.18 8.76
N HIS A 172 -22.07 2.12 9.44
CA HIS A 172 -21.20 1.10 10.04
C HIS A 172 -20.68 0.09 9.03
N GLU A 173 -21.56 -0.37 8.14
CA GLU A 173 -21.24 -1.40 7.17
C GLU A 173 -22.06 -1.16 5.91
N THR A 174 -21.40 -1.34 4.78
CA THR A 174 -22.02 -1.37 3.45
C THR A 174 -21.39 -2.51 2.68
N TYR A 175 -22.19 -3.46 2.20
CA TYR A 175 -21.69 -4.58 1.41
C TYR A 175 -22.68 -4.99 0.32
N LEU A 176 -22.14 -5.50 -0.79
CA LEU A 176 -22.94 -6.08 -1.84
C LEU A 176 -23.47 -7.45 -1.37
N ASN A 177 -24.79 -7.65 -1.47
CA ASN A 177 -25.39 -8.95 -1.16
C ASN A 177 -24.95 -10.00 -2.18
N THR A 178 -25.01 -11.28 -1.78
CA THR A 178 -24.50 -12.41 -2.58
C THR A 178 -25.29 -12.66 -3.87
N ASP A 179 -26.47 -12.05 -4.02
CA ASP A 179 -27.26 -12.03 -5.25
C ASP A 179 -26.78 -10.97 -6.27
N TRP A 180 -25.94 -10.02 -5.83
CA TRP A 180 -25.41 -8.90 -6.62
C TRP A 180 -26.49 -7.91 -7.09
N GLU A 181 -27.71 -8.03 -6.57
CA GLU A 181 -28.85 -7.20 -6.95
C GLU A 181 -29.15 -6.12 -5.92
N SER A 182 -28.52 -6.18 -4.74
CA SER A 182 -28.76 -5.23 -3.67
C SER A 182 -27.52 -4.96 -2.81
N ILE A 183 -27.48 -3.76 -2.22
CA ILE A 183 -26.44 -3.34 -1.27
C ILE A 183 -27.07 -3.25 0.11
N HIS A 184 -26.53 -4.00 1.07
CA HIS A 184 -26.92 -3.92 2.46
C HIS A 184 -26.27 -2.72 3.13
N VAL A 185 -27.04 -1.99 3.95
CA VAL A 185 -26.57 -0.81 4.68
C VAL A 185 -26.96 -0.94 6.15
N ILE A 186 -25.97 -0.73 7.03
CA ILE A 186 -26.15 -0.68 8.48
C ILE A 186 -25.68 0.69 8.97
N GLY A 187 -26.59 1.49 9.49
CA GLY A 187 -26.30 2.67 10.29
C GLY A 187 -25.94 2.28 11.72
N THR A 188 -24.99 3.00 12.32
CA THR A 188 -24.64 2.88 13.74
C THR A 188 -24.37 4.25 14.35
N GLY A 189 -24.32 4.30 15.67
CA GLY A 189 -23.99 5.45 16.49
C GLY A 189 -23.68 4.96 17.90
N LEU A 190 -23.41 5.89 18.82
CA LEU A 190 -23.20 5.54 20.25
C LEU A 190 -24.44 4.91 20.91
N VAL A 191 -25.62 5.09 20.31
CA VAL A 191 -26.84 4.34 20.63
C VAL A 191 -27.31 3.62 19.36
N PRO A 192 -27.01 2.31 19.18
CA PRO A 192 -27.24 1.59 17.93
C PRO A 192 -28.69 1.65 17.41
N GLU A 193 -29.67 1.69 18.31
CA GLU A 193 -31.10 1.74 17.97
C GLU A 193 -31.56 3.11 17.41
N GLN A 194 -30.70 4.13 17.42
CA GLN A 194 -31.06 5.52 17.06
C GLN A 194 -30.37 6.05 15.81
N ALA A 195 -29.46 5.28 15.21
CA ALA A 195 -28.75 5.67 13.98
C ALA A 195 -29.65 5.51 12.73
N ILE A 196 -30.77 6.23 12.73
CA ILE A 196 -31.77 6.18 11.67
C ILE A 196 -31.27 6.98 10.47
N VAL A 197 -31.00 6.26 9.38
CA VAL A 197 -30.69 6.87 8.09
C VAL A 197 -31.98 7.51 7.56
N SER A 198 -31.99 8.82 7.47
CA SER A 198 -33.14 9.61 7.00
C SER A 198 -33.17 9.69 5.47
N ASN A 199 -32.01 9.82 4.85
CA ASN A 199 -31.83 9.88 3.40
C ASN A 199 -30.54 9.16 3.03
N TYR A 200 -30.52 8.51 1.87
CA TYR A 200 -29.27 8.11 1.23
C TYR A 200 -29.20 8.53 -0.24
N VAL A 201 -27.97 8.62 -0.75
CA VAL A 201 -27.64 8.69 -2.17
C VAL A 201 -26.58 7.63 -2.48
N LEU A 202 -26.89 6.73 -3.41
CA LEU A 202 -25.96 5.74 -3.94
C LEU A 202 -25.30 6.27 -5.22
N PHE A 203 -23.98 6.17 -5.28
CA PHE A 203 -23.15 6.46 -6.44
C PHE A 203 -22.48 5.18 -6.95
N GLY A 204 -22.11 5.15 -8.23
CA GLY A 204 -21.24 4.13 -8.81
C GLY A 204 -20.16 4.79 -9.67
N PHE A 205 -18.96 4.94 -9.10
CA PHE A 205 -17.84 5.58 -9.78
C PHE A 205 -17.09 4.58 -10.66
N THR A 206 -16.84 4.96 -11.91
CA THR A 206 -16.12 4.15 -12.90
C THR A 206 -14.66 4.60 -13.01
N ALA A 207 -13.84 3.87 -13.78
CA ALA A 207 -12.48 4.29 -14.11
C ALA A 207 -12.40 5.73 -14.67
N GLU A 208 -13.42 6.19 -15.41
CA GLU A 208 -13.49 7.54 -15.97
C GLU A 208 -13.50 8.62 -14.88
N TYR A 209 -14.22 8.38 -13.78
CA TYR A 209 -14.24 9.27 -12.63
C TYR A 209 -12.83 9.39 -12.02
N PHE A 210 -12.15 8.25 -11.80
CA PHE A 210 -10.81 8.21 -11.21
C PHE A 210 -9.69 8.63 -12.17
N ASN A 211 -9.97 8.72 -13.47
CA ASN A 211 -9.06 9.30 -14.48
C ASN A 211 -9.21 10.82 -14.58
N THR A 212 -10.30 11.39 -14.07
CA THR A 212 -10.49 12.84 -14.02
C THR A 212 -9.58 13.46 -12.95
N GLU A 213 -8.99 14.62 -13.23
CA GLU A 213 -8.20 15.38 -12.25
C GLU A 213 -8.98 15.56 -10.94
N LYS A 214 -8.31 15.31 -9.80
CA LYS A 214 -8.93 15.30 -8.46
C LYS A 214 -9.72 16.59 -8.17
N ILE A 215 -9.26 17.74 -8.65
CA ILE A 215 -9.93 19.03 -8.47
C ILE A 215 -11.25 19.16 -9.24
N LEU A 216 -11.43 18.42 -10.34
CA LEU A 216 -12.63 18.44 -11.18
C LEU A 216 -13.67 17.39 -10.75
N GLN A 217 -13.22 16.33 -10.06
CA GLN A 217 -14.09 15.23 -9.59
C GLN A 217 -15.33 15.70 -8.81
N PRO A 218 -15.26 16.69 -7.89
CA PRO A 218 -16.45 17.19 -7.20
C PRO A 218 -17.52 17.74 -8.14
N GLY A 219 -17.12 18.39 -9.24
CA GLY A 219 -18.04 19.01 -10.20
C GLY A 219 -18.80 18.00 -11.07
N ILE A 220 -18.21 16.82 -11.31
CA ILE A 220 -18.82 15.78 -12.17
C ILE A 220 -19.45 14.64 -11.39
N ARG A 221 -19.25 14.58 -10.07
CA ARG A 221 -19.68 13.48 -9.19
C ARG A 221 -21.15 13.10 -9.36
N ASN A 222 -22.03 14.09 -9.53
CA ASN A 222 -23.47 13.87 -9.67
C ASN A 222 -23.86 13.13 -10.96
N ASN A 223 -22.98 13.05 -11.96
CA ASN A 223 -23.19 12.24 -13.16
C ASN A 223 -23.19 10.73 -12.86
N TYR A 224 -22.63 10.33 -11.71
CA TYR A 224 -22.48 8.94 -11.28
C TYR A 224 -23.53 8.51 -10.23
N ARG A 225 -24.56 9.33 -10.02
CA ARG A 225 -25.65 9.04 -9.08
C ARG A 225 -26.55 7.93 -9.63
N ILE A 226 -26.75 6.87 -8.85
CA ILE A 226 -27.59 5.72 -9.21
C ILE A 226 -28.99 5.88 -8.62
N LYS A 227 -29.08 6.08 -7.30
CA LYS A 227 -30.35 6.00 -6.57
C LYS A 227 -30.32 6.90 -5.33
N SER A 228 -31.49 7.32 -4.87
CA SER A 228 -31.64 7.97 -3.57
C SER A 228 -33.04 7.73 -3.01
N GLU A 229 -33.15 7.40 -1.74
CA GLU A 229 -34.44 7.23 -1.07
C GLU A 229 -34.35 7.67 0.40
N ASN A 230 -35.49 7.65 1.09
CA ASN A 230 -35.60 7.95 2.51
C ASN A 230 -35.99 6.67 3.26
N PRO A 231 -35.02 5.82 3.63
CA PRO A 231 -35.32 4.51 4.20
C PRO A 231 -35.96 4.64 5.59
N ASN A 232 -35.62 5.70 6.34
CA ASN A 232 -36.07 5.92 7.72
C ASN A 232 -35.86 4.68 8.59
N ALA A 233 -34.69 4.05 8.43
CA ALA A 233 -34.33 2.80 9.08
C ALA A 233 -32.84 2.80 9.43
N ALA A 234 -32.46 2.06 10.46
CA ALA A 234 -31.06 1.80 10.79
C ALA A 234 -30.45 0.72 9.89
N VAL A 235 -31.25 -0.24 9.41
CA VAL A 235 -30.82 -1.35 8.55
C VAL A 235 -31.78 -1.49 7.39
N PHE A 236 -31.24 -1.55 6.16
CA PHE A 236 -32.03 -1.68 4.94
C PHE A 236 -31.17 -2.15 3.76
N ASP A 237 -31.82 -2.62 2.70
CA ASP A 237 -31.17 -2.97 1.44
C ASP A 237 -31.53 -1.95 0.35
N ILE A 238 -30.53 -1.54 -0.42
CA ILE A 238 -30.68 -0.71 -1.61
C ILE A 238 -30.74 -1.64 -2.82
N SER A 239 -31.92 -1.79 -3.44
CA SER A 239 -32.03 -2.50 -4.72
C SER A 239 -31.32 -1.76 -5.85
N LEU A 240 -30.52 -2.49 -6.62
CA LEU A 240 -29.81 -1.98 -7.78
C LEU A 240 -30.67 -2.07 -9.05
N PRO A 241 -30.50 -1.15 -10.01
CA PRO A 241 -31.25 -1.19 -11.27
C PRO A 241 -30.80 -2.33 -12.21
N SER A 242 -29.64 -2.90 -11.96
CA SER A 242 -29.05 -4.03 -12.69
C SER A 242 -28.08 -4.76 -11.76
N VAL A 243 -27.74 -6.01 -12.11
CA VAL A 243 -26.69 -6.78 -11.42
C VAL A 243 -25.42 -5.94 -11.30
N ALA A 244 -24.88 -5.88 -10.09
CA ALA A 244 -23.69 -5.10 -9.77
C ALA A 244 -22.50 -5.53 -10.62
N GLN A 245 -21.65 -4.56 -10.96
CA GLN A 245 -20.38 -4.82 -11.62
C GLN A 245 -19.27 -4.54 -10.60
N PRO A 246 -18.51 -5.56 -10.14
CA PRO A 246 -17.51 -5.38 -9.08
C PRO A 246 -16.38 -4.39 -9.40
N TYR A 247 -16.18 -4.06 -10.67
CA TYR A 247 -15.23 -3.04 -11.11
C TYR A 247 -15.77 -1.60 -10.97
N ILE A 248 -17.04 -1.42 -10.59
CA ILE A 248 -17.60 -0.10 -10.24
C ILE A 248 -17.42 0.13 -8.74
N SER A 249 -16.87 1.27 -8.37
CA SER A 249 -16.77 1.67 -6.96
C SER A 249 -18.10 2.25 -6.49
N TYR A 250 -18.90 1.42 -5.81
CA TYR A 250 -20.17 1.86 -5.22
C TYR A 250 -19.91 2.59 -3.90
N TYR A 251 -20.56 3.75 -3.73
CA TYR A 251 -20.41 4.61 -2.57
C TYR A 251 -21.77 5.09 -2.09
N VAL A 252 -22.07 4.87 -0.81
CA VAL A 252 -23.30 5.33 -0.18
C VAL A 252 -23.00 6.58 0.59
N GLU A 253 -23.74 7.66 0.32
CA GLU A 253 -23.85 8.80 1.21
C GLU A 253 -25.18 8.76 1.94
N ALA A 254 -25.20 9.16 3.20
CA ALA A 254 -26.38 9.17 4.05
C ALA A 254 -26.41 10.40 4.97
N THR A 255 -27.61 10.84 5.31
CA THR A 255 -27.86 11.73 6.44
C THR A 255 -28.68 11.01 7.50
N PHE A 256 -28.42 11.35 8.76
CA PHE A 256 -29.05 10.71 9.91
C PHE A 256 -30.10 11.63 10.54
N ALA A 257 -31.10 11.05 11.19
CA ALA A 257 -32.17 11.82 11.84
C ALA A 257 -31.63 12.76 12.93
N SER A 258 -30.56 12.34 13.61
CA SER A 258 -29.82 13.10 14.61
C SER A 258 -29.03 14.29 14.03
N ALA A 259 -28.64 14.21 12.75
CA ALA A 259 -27.78 15.18 12.08
C ALA A 259 -28.17 15.34 10.59
N PRO A 260 -29.36 15.90 10.28
CA PRO A 260 -29.92 15.89 8.93
C PRO A 260 -29.13 16.73 7.90
N SER A 261 -28.29 17.66 8.36
CA SER A 261 -27.41 18.48 7.52
C SER A 261 -26.03 17.87 7.29
N LYS A 262 -25.70 16.75 7.95
CA LYS A 262 -24.37 16.16 7.94
C LYS A 262 -24.37 14.89 7.10
N VAL A 263 -23.66 14.94 5.98
CA VAL A 263 -23.50 13.80 5.09
C VAL A 263 -22.39 12.91 5.60
N ARG A 264 -22.66 11.61 5.68
CA ARG A 264 -21.70 10.54 5.97
C ARG A 264 -21.61 9.66 4.75
N GLY A 265 -20.43 9.13 4.44
CA GLY A 265 -20.31 8.22 3.30
C GLY A 265 -19.42 7.03 3.57
N ARG A 266 -19.64 5.96 2.81
CA ARG A 266 -18.90 4.70 2.92
C ARG A 266 -18.86 3.99 1.58
N ASN A 267 -17.70 3.41 1.25
CA ASN A 267 -17.57 2.49 0.11
C ASN A 267 -18.28 1.17 0.41
N VAL A 268 -18.86 0.57 -0.63
CA VAL A 268 -19.48 -0.76 -0.53
C VAL A 268 -18.40 -1.82 -0.61
N SER A 269 -18.38 -2.75 0.35
CA SER A 269 -17.50 -3.91 0.37
C SER A 269 -18.01 -5.00 -0.59
N PHE A 270 -17.06 -5.68 -1.24
CA PHE A 270 -17.28 -6.85 -2.08
C PHE A 270 -16.80 -8.15 -1.42
N GLU A 271 -16.42 -8.13 -0.15
CA GLU A 271 -15.86 -9.30 0.55
C GLU A 271 -16.79 -10.52 0.48
N LYS A 272 -18.10 -10.31 0.63
CA LYS A 272 -19.08 -11.41 0.68
C LYS A 272 -19.34 -12.06 -0.68
N ILE A 273 -18.89 -11.47 -1.80
CA ILE A 273 -19.16 -12.03 -3.13
C ILE A 273 -18.10 -13.05 -3.58
N TYR A 274 -16.88 -13.05 -3.04
CA TYR A 274 -15.78 -13.89 -3.52
C TYR A 274 -16.09 -15.40 -3.50
N ASP A 275 -16.79 -15.88 -2.47
CA ASP A 275 -17.11 -17.31 -2.33
C ASP A 275 -18.32 -17.77 -3.15
N THR A 276 -19.07 -16.83 -3.73
CA THR A 276 -20.29 -17.14 -4.49
C THR A 276 -19.98 -17.90 -5.77
N GLN A 277 -20.90 -18.77 -6.18
CA GLN A 277 -20.77 -19.48 -7.46
C GLN A 277 -20.80 -18.51 -8.65
N LEU A 278 -21.53 -17.41 -8.54
CA LEU A 278 -21.58 -16.36 -9.55
C LEU A 278 -20.19 -15.76 -9.76
N PHE A 279 -19.51 -15.35 -8.68
CA PHE A 279 -18.14 -14.81 -8.79
C PHE A 279 -17.18 -15.80 -9.43
N LYS A 280 -17.21 -17.06 -8.99
CA LYS A 280 -16.37 -18.13 -9.55
C LYS A 280 -16.61 -18.31 -11.05
N ASN A 281 -17.87 -18.38 -11.48
CA ASN A 281 -18.21 -18.54 -12.90
C ASN A 281 -17.75 -17.34 -13.73
N GLU A 282 -17.97 -16.12 -13.23
CA GLU A 282 -17.68 -14.89 -13.97
C GLU A 282 -16.20 -14.55 -14.01
N TYR A 283 -15.46 -14.80 -12.93
CA TYR A 283 -14.10 -14.27 -12.73
C TYR A 283 -13.00 -15.30 -12.58
N THR A 284 -13.28 -16.61 -12.55
CA THR A 284 -12.19 -17.61 -12.62
C THR A 284 -11.43 -17.45 -13.93
N TYR A 285 -10.13 -17.19 -13.82
CA TYR A 285 -9.20 -17.16 -14.93
C TYR A 285 -8.38 -18.45 -14.93
N THR A 286 -8.35 -19.15 -16.06
CA THR A 286 -7.65 -20.44 -16.21
C THR A 286 -6.42 -20.34 -17.11
N GLY A 287 -6.05 -19.13 -17.56
CA GLY A 287 -4.80 -18.91 -18.28
C GLY A 287 -3.61 -18.99 -17.33
N ASP A 288 -2.45 -19.28 -17.88
CA ASP A 288 -1.17 -19.44 -17.20
C ASP A 288 -0.21 -18.26 -17.43
N ASP A 289 -0.71 -17.17 -18.01
CA ASP A 289 0.07 -16.01 -18.46
C ASP A 289 -0.17 -14.75 -17.59
N LEU A 290 -0.51 -14.93 -16.31
CA LEU A 290 -0.56 -13.82 -15.36
C LEU A 290 0.86 -13.33 -15.01
N GLY A 291 0.97 -12.03 -14.75
CA GLY A 291 2.23 -11.34 -14.52
C GLY A 291 2.83 -10.73 -15.78
N PRO A 292 4.15 -10.45 -15.79
CA PRO A 292 4.85 -9.88 -16.94
C PRO A 292 5.28 -10.98 -17.92
N ASN A 293 4.74 -10.97 -19.14
CA ASN A 293 5.20 -11.80 -20.24
C ASN A 293 6.09 -10.98 -21.16
N TYR A 294 7.39 -11.27 -21.12
CA TYR A 294 8.43 -10.49 -21.78
C TYR A 294 8.73 -11.01 -23.20
N THR A 295 8.98 -10.07 -24.12
CA THR A 295 9.75 -10.26 -25.36
C THR A 295 10.71 -9.07 -25.56
N PRO A 296 11.71 -9.17 -26.45
CA PRO A 296 12.59 -8.04 -26.76
C PRO A 296 11.86 -6.79 -27.32
N GLU A 297 10.71 -6.99 -27.96
CA GLU A 297 9.91 -5.93 -28.59
C GLU A 297 8.87 -5.30 -27.65
N TYR A 298 8.38 -6.05 -26.65
CA TYR A 298 7.37 -5.57 -25.70
C TYR A 298 7.27 -6.46 -24.46
N THR A 299 6.56 -5.97 -23.44
CA THR A 299 6.09 -6.80 -22.32
C THR A 299 4.59 -6.63 -22.15
N GLU A 300 3.88 -7.75 -22.05
CA GLU A 300 2.45 -7.79 -21.68
C GLU A 300 2.32 -8.01 -20.19
N PHE A 301 1.59 -7.12 -19.51
CA PHE A 301 1.32 -7.23 -18.09
C PHE A 301 -0.14 -7.64 -17.89
N LYS A 302 -0.37 -8.71 -17.11
CA LYS A 302 -1.70 -9.18 -16.75
C LYS A 302 -1.85 -9.32 -15.24
N LEU A 303 -2.80 -8.58 -14.66
CA LEU A 303 -3.16 -8.66 -13.24
C LEU A 303 -4.60 -9.11 -13.10
N TRP A 304 -4.86 -10.17 -12.33
CA TRP A 304 -6.22 -10.55 -11.95
C TRP A 304 -6.69 -9.70 -10.77
N ALA A 305 -7.58 -8.75 -11.02
CA ALA A 305 -8.14 -7.85 -10.00
C ALA A 305 -9.59 -7.46 -10.34
N PRO A 306 -10.54 -8.40 -10.25
CA PRO A 306 -11.92 -8.23 -10.72
C PRO A 306 -12.72 -7.16 -9.99
N THR A 307 -12.33 -6.82 -8.75
CA THR A 307 -12.99 -5.81 -7.90
C THR A 307 -12.27 -4.45 -7.94
N ALA A 308 -11.20 -4.32 -8.71
CA ALA A 308 -10.55 -3.03 -8.90
C ALA A 308 -11.37 -2.17 -9.89
N THR A 309 -11.39 -0.87 -9.65
CA THR A 309 -12.00 0.13 -10.53
C THR A 309 -10.99 0.77 -11.47
N LYS A 310 -9.72 0.84 -11.05
CA LYS A 310 -8.63 1.36 -11.87
C LYS A 310 -7.34 0.65 -11.48
N VAL A 311 -6.51 0.33 -12.48
CA VAL A 311 -5.14 -0.17 -12.27
C VAL A 311 -4.18 0.61 -13.15
N ILE A 312 -3.09 1.09 -12.55
CA ILE A 312 -1.98 1.74 -13.23
C ILE A 312 -0.74 0.88 -13.02
N LEU A 313 -0.06 0.51 -14.10
CA LEU A 313 1.30 -0.02 -14.04
C LEU A 313 2.27 1.15 -13.79
N LYS A 314 3.02 1.12 -12.69
CA LYS A 314 4.06 2.10 -12.37
C LYS A 314 5.42 1.50 -12.67
N GLN A 315 6.08 1.97 -13.73
CA GLN A 315 7.44 1.56 -14.10
C GLN A 315 8.48 2.48 -13.43
N TYR A 316 9.39 1.90 -12.65
CA TYR A 316 10.42 2.61 -11.89
C TYR A 316 11.81 2.48 -12.53
N TYR A 317 12.68 3.43 -12.20
CA TYR A 317 14.08 3.40 -12.59
C TYR A 317 14.92 2.40 -11.75
N THR A 318 14.56 2.21 -10.47
CA THR A 318 15.28 1.37 -9.52
C THR A 318 14.33 0.48 -8.70
N GLY A 319 14.84 -0.65 -8.22
CA GLY A 319 14.11 -1.56 -7.35
C GLY A 319 14.09 -1.14 -5.88
N THR A 320 14.90 -0.15 -5.51
CA THR A 320 15.01 0.35 -4.14
C THR A 320 14.19 1.64 -3.99
N PRO A 321 13.15 1.66 -3.14
CA PRO A 321 12.42 2.89 -2.83
C PRO A 321 13.31 3.94 -2.16
N SER A 322 12.98 5.23 -2.34
CA SER A 322 13.73 6.35 -1.74
C SER A 322 13.87 6.21 -0.21
N THR A 323 12.86 5.63 0.44
CA THR A 323 12.77 5.42 1.89
C THR A 323 13.79 4.44 2.45
N MET A 324 14.48 3.68 1.58
CA MET A 324 15.52 2.74 1.99
C MET A 324 16.94 3.29 1.83
N PHE A 325 17.09 4.50 1.28
CA PHE A 325 18.38 5.18 1.21
C PHE A 325 18.61 6.03 2.46
N GLU A 326 19.87 6.17 2.88
CA GLU A 326 20.25 7.05 3.99
C GLU A 326 19.89 8.53 3.71
N VAL A 327 19.96 8.90 2.43
CA VAL A 327 19.52 10.21 1.94
C VAL A 327 18.37 9.95 0.98
N HIS A 328 17.23 10.59 1.23
CA HIS A 328 16.06 10.48 0.36
C HIS A 328 16.42 10.90 -1.07
N THR A 329 16.06 10.05 -2.04
CA THR A 329 16.38 10.23 -3.46
C THR A 329 15.08 10.26 -4.26
N PRO A 330 14.51 11.45 -4.54
CA PRO A 330 13.24 11.56 -5.25
C PRO A 330 13.21 10.85 -6.60
N GLN A 331 14.37 10.75 -7.28
CA GLN A 331 14.50 10.02 -8.54
C GLN A 331 14.25 8.52 -8.39
N ALA A 332 14.49 7.95 -7.19
CA ALA A 332 14.20 6.55 -6.91
C ALA A 332 12.71 6.26 -6.93
N ASP A 333 11.86 7.24 -6.60
CA ASP A 333 10.40 7.07 -6.56
C ASP A 333 9.69 7.65 -7.79
N TRP A 334 10.44 8.30 -8.68
CA TRP A 334 9.90 8.67 -9.99
C TRP A 334 9.51 7.42 -10.77
N PHE A 335 8.33 7.48 -11.39
CA PHE A 335 7.80 6.41 -12.22
C PHE A 335 7.14 6.93 -13.48
N LYS A 336 7.11 6.08 -14.51
CA LYS A 336 6.23 6.23 -15.67
C LYS A 336 4.99 5.37 -15.46
N GLY A 337 3.81 6.01 -15.45
CA GLY A 337 2.52 5.34 -15.27
C GLY A 337 1.89 4.93 -16.61
N TYR A 338 1.26 3.75 -16.64
CA TYR A 338 0.45 3.28 -17.76
C TYR A 338 -0.92 2.81 -17.24
N ASP A 339 -2.00 3.46 -17.68
CA ASP A 339 -3.35 2.98 -17.38
C ASP A 339 -3.58 1.61 -18.04
N MET A 340 -3.99 0.64 -17.23
CA MET A 340 -4.34 -0.69 -17.72
C MET A 340 -5.81 -0.74 -18.12
N VAL A 341 -6.16 -1.67 -19.00
CA VAL A 341 -7.53 -1.87 -19.48
C VAL A 341 -8.07 -3.17 -18.93
N MET A 342 -9.26 -3.12 -18.34
CA MET A 342 -9.96 -4.33 -17.91
C MET A 342 -10.44 -5.14 -19.12
N GLN A 343 -10.22 -6.44 -19.05
CA GLN A 343 -10.63 -7.46 -20.00
C GLN A 343 -11.58 -8.47 -19.33
N ALA A 344 -11.97 -9.51 -20.07
CA ALA A 344 -12.77 -10.61 -19.54
C ALA A 344 -12.11 -11.25 -18.30
N LYS A 345 -12.94 -11.84 -17.43
CA LYS A 345 -12.51 -12.49 -16.18
C LYS A 345 -11.81 -11.56 -15.17
N GLY A 346 -11.96 -10.24 -15.31
CA GLY A 346 -11.38 -9.27 -14.38
C GLY A 346 -9.87 -9.11 -14.51
N ILE A 347 -9.33 -9.43 -15.69
CA ILE A 347 -7.93 -9.25 -16.02
C ILE A 347 -7.68 -7.79 -16.40
N TRP A 348 -6.76 -7.14 -15.72
CA TRP A 348 -6.19 -5.87 -16.13
C TRP A 348 -5.00 -6.13 -17.03
N TYR A 349 -5.01 -5.49 -18.20
CA TYR A 349 -4.01 -5.73 -19.24
C TYR A 349 -3.39 -4.43 -19.75
N ILE A 350 -2.08 -4.46 -20.00
CA ILE A 350 -1.39 -3.45 -20.82
C ILE A 350 -0.22 -4.10 -21.57
N LYS A 351 0.04 -3.60 -22.79
CA LYS A 351 1.26 -3.91 -23.56
C LYS A 351 2.16 -2.69 -23.59
N VAL A 352 3.37 -2.83 -23.06
CA VAL A 352 4.38 -1.77 -23.07
C VAL A 352 5.45 -2.15 -24.09
N LEU A 353 5.69 -1.27 -25.06
CA LEU A 353 6.68 -1.51 -26.11
C LEU A 353 8.10 -1.27 -25.61
N GLY A 354 9.05 -2.02 -26.17
CA GLY A 354 10.47 -1.99 -25.89
C GLY A 354 10.94 -3.15 -25.00
N ASN A 355 12.26 -3.29 -24.95
CA ASN A 355 12.92 -4.27 -24.09
C ASN A 355 12.84 -3.79 -22.63
N LEU A 356 12.05 -4.49 -21.81
CA LEU A 356 11.90 -4.20 -20.39
C LEU A 356 12.69 -5.14 -19.47
N HIS A 357 13.63 -5.95 -19.99
CA HIS A 357 14.49 -6.77 -19.13
C HIS A 357 15.19 -5.89 -18.08
N GLY A 358 15.04 -6.24 -16.80
CA GLY A 358 15.60 -5.49 -15.66
C GLY A 358 14.79 -4.26 -15.24
N ALA A 359 13.67 -3.95 -15.90
CA ALA A 359 12.81 -2.84 -15.49
C ALA A 359 12.01 -3.19 -14.24
N TYR A 360 11.96 -2.26 -13.28
CA TYR A 360 11.19 -2.42 -12.06
C TYR A 360 9.76 -1.87 -12.22
N TYR A 361 8.80 -2.48 -11.56
CA TYR A 361 7.41 -2.06 -11.61
C TYR A 361 6.61 -2.49 -10.39
N ASN A 362 5.47 -1.81 -10.18
CA ASN A 362 4.37 -2.22 -9.30
C ASN A 362 3.03 -1.83 -9.94
N TYR A 363 1.93 -2.20 -9.29
CA TYR A 363 0.59 -1.75 -9.65
C TYR A 363 0.03 -0.77 -8.62
N SER A 364 -0.49 0.37 -9.05
CA SER A 364 -1.40 1.19 -8.24
C SER A 364 -2.83 0.79 -8.55
N VAL A 365 -3.51 0.25 -7.54
CA VAL A 365 -4.85 -0.33 -7.64
C VAL A 365 -5.83 0.54 -6.88
N THR A 366 -6.89 1.01 -7.55
CA THR A 366 -8.02 1.69 -6.92
C THR A 366 -9.18 0.71 -6.77
N ASN A 367 -9.69 0.54 -5.55
CA ASN A 367 -10.85 -0.30 -5.23
C ASN A 367 -11.68 0.31 -4.08
N SER A 368 -12.60 -0.44 -3.47
CA SER A 368 -13.42 0.04 -2.36
C SER A 368 -12.64 0.37 -1.08
N MET A 369 -11.38 -0.07 -0.97
CA MET A 369 -10.48 0.26 0.14
C MET A 369 -9.64 1.52 -0.13
N GLY A 370 -9.76 2.13 -1.31
CA GLY A 370 -8.97 3.29 -1.71
C GLY A 370 -7.92 2.95 -2.77
N VAL A 371 -6.80 3.67 -2.75
CA VAL A 371 -5.69 3.50 -3.71
C VAL A 371 -4.50 2.91 -2.98
N ASN A 372 -4.07 1.73 -3.41
CA ASN A 372 -2.92 1.03 -2.82
C ASN A 372 -1.92 0.68 -3.92
N GLU A 373 -0.63 0.80 -3.61
CA GLU A 373 0.43 0.26 -4.45
C GLU A 373 0.78 -1.14 -3.99
N ILE A 374 0.81 -2.10 -4.93
CA ILE A 374 1.11 -3.50 -4.66
C ILE A 374 2.20 -4.01 -5.61
N VAL A 375 2.97 -4.97 -5.10
CA VAL A 375 3.87 -5.79 -5.90
C VAL A 375 3.04 -6.83 -6.63
N ASP A 376 3.43 -7.16 -7.86
CA ASP A 376 2.73 -8.17 -8.64
C ASP A 376 2.84 -9.56 -7.97
N PRO A 377 1.73 -10.22 -7.61
CA PRO A 377 1.75 -11.56 -7.03
C PRO A 377 2.33 -12.63 -7.97
N TYR A 378 2.44 -12.35 -9.26
CA TYR A 378 2.99 -13.26 -10.28
C TYR A 378 4.43 -12.91 -10.69
N VAL A 379 5.04 -11.90 -10.05
CA VAL A 379 6.40 -11.48 -10.39
C VAL A 379 7.41 -12.61 -10.17
N LYS A 380 8.40 -12.71 -11.07
CA LYS A 380 9.44 -13.74 -11.01
C LYS A 380 10.78 -13.25 -10.45
N ALA A 381 10.96 -11.95 -10.31
CA ALA A 381 12.10 -11.34 -9.62
C ALA A 381 11.69 -10.02 -8.97
N ALA A 382 12.43 -9.58 -7.95
CA ALA A 382 12.09 -8.37 -7.22
C ALA A 382 13.33 -7.59 -6.81
N GLY A 383 13.13 -6.31 -6.53
CA GLY A 383 14.13 -5.44 -5.91
C GLY A 383 14.36 -5.75 -4.43
N VAL A 384 15.08 -4.86 -3.75
CA VAL A 384 15.42 -5.00 -2.34
C VAL A 384 14.16 -5.21 -1.50
N ASN A 385 14.18 -6.21 -0.63
CA ASN A 385 13.08 -6.62 0.25
C ASN A 385 11.75 -6.91 -0.45
N GLY A 386 11.76 -7.18 -1.76
CA GLY A 386 10.54 -7.45 -2.51
C GLY A 386 9.66 -6.22 -2.72
N MET A 387 10.16 -4.99 -2.48
CA MET A 387 9.35 -3.76 -2.51
C MET A 387 8.85 -3.38 -3.92
N ARG A 388 9.54 -3.85 -4.96
CA ARG A 388 9.19 -3.63 -6.37
C ARG A 388 9.42 -4.90 -7.16
N GLY A 389 8.50 -5.23 -8.05
CA GLY A 389 8.69 -6.30 -9.01
C GLY A 389 9.71 -5.94 -10.10
N MET A 390 10.31 -6.94 -10.75
CA MET A 390 11.23 -6.77 -11.88
C MET A 390 10.82 -7.67 -13.04
N VAL A 391 10.84 -7.12 -14.25
CA VAL A 391 10.68 -7.89 -15.48
C VAL A 391 12.01 -8.59 -15.79
N VAL A 392 11.94 -9.89 -16.08
CA VAL A 392 13.13 -10.72 -16.37
C VAL A 392 12.93 -11.45 -17.67
N ASP A 393 14.03 -11.52 -18.42
CA ASP A 393 14.21 -12.41 -19.55
C ASP A 393 15.04 -13.57 -19.03
N PHE A 394 14.41 -14.74 -18.92
CA PHE A 394 15.06 -15.93 -18.38
C PHE A 394 16.06 -16.54 -19.36
N ASP A 395 16.01 -16.14 -20.63
CA ASP A 395 16.95 -16.58 -21.66
C ASP A 395 18.17 -15.65 -21.80
N HIS A 396 18.23 -14.57 -21.00
CA HIS A 396 19.31 -13.60 -21.06
C HIS A 396 20.60 -14.14 -20.43
N GLU A 397 21.75 -13.85 -21.06
CA GLU A 397 23.08 -14.32 -20.64
C GLU A 397 23.51 -13.86 -19.23
N SER A 398 22.91 -12.79 -18.71
CA SER A 398 23.13 -12.32 -17.34
C SER A 398 22.37 -13.13 -16.28
N VAL A 399 21.40 -13.94 -16.69
CA VAL A 399 20.55 -14.77 -15.82
C VAL A 399 20.98 -16.22 -15.86
N ILE A 400 21.34 -16.72 -17.05
CA ILE A 400 21.75 -18.12 -17.25
C ILE A 400 23.25 -18.28 -16.95
N PRO A 401 23.65 -19.06 -15.94
CA PRO A 401 25.06 -19.34 -15.70
C PRO A 401 25.65 -20.27 -16.76
N GLU A 402 26.97 -20.20 -16.95
CA GLU A 402 27.70 -21.14 -17.81
C GLU A 402 27.42 -22.59 -17.38
N GLY A 403 27.12 -23.45 -18.35
CA GLY A 403 26.81 -24.86 -18.13
C GLY A 403 25.37 -25.16 -17.70
N TRP A 404 24.50 -24.16 -17.52
CA TRP A 404 23.09 -24.40 -17.14
C TRP A 404 22.36 -25.32 -18.13
N ASN A 405 22.52 -25.06 -19.43
CA ASN A 405 21.89 -25.85 -20.48
C ASN A 405 22.54 -27.23 -20.68
N ASP A 406 23.68 -27.48 -20.03
CA ASP A 406 24.36 -28.78 -20.04
C ASP A 406 23.89 -29.67 -18.88
N ILE A 407 23.12 -29.11 -17.92
CA ILE A 407 22.51 -29.88 -16.84
C ILE A 407 21.40 -30.73 -17.46
N PRO A 408 21.47 -32.06 -17.35
CA PRO A 408 20.50 -32.91 -18.01
C PRO A 408 19.15 -32.83 -17.29
N ASP A 409 18.07 -32.62 -18.07
CA ASP A 409 16.69 -32.53 -17.59
C ASP A 409 16.21 -33.81 -16.88
N VAL A 410 16.90 -34.92 -17.19
CA VAL A 410 16.70 -36.23 -16.60
C VAL A 410 18.06 -36.65 -16.10
N TRP A 411 18.09 -37.24 -14.91
CA TRP A 411 19.29 -37.74 -14.28
C TRP A 411 20.19 -38.56 -15.25
N ASP A 412 21.51 -38.37 -15.14
CA ASP A 412 22.51 -38.78 -16.14
C ASP A 412 22.89 -40.27 -16.12
N GLY A 413 22.19 -41.08 -15.30
CA GLY A 413 22.22 -42.54 -15.35
C GLY A 413 23.25 -43.21 -14.45
N ASP A 414 23.75 -42.56 -13.40
CA ASP A 414 24.55 -43.23 -12.37
C ASP A 414 23.67 -44.03 -11.40
N GLU A 415 23.20 -45.23 -11.78
CA GLU A 415 22.26 -46.14 -11.05
C GLU A 415 22.30 -46.11 -9.50
N VAL A 416 23.43 -45.74 -8.90
CA VAL A 416 23.63 -45.53 -7.45
C VAL A 416 22.68 -44.49 -6.82
N TYR A 417 22.21 -43.48 -7.56
CA TYR A 417 21.33 -42.42 -7.02
C TYR A 417 19.90 -42.42 -7.58
N ASP A 418 19.49 -43.52 -8.23
CA ASP A 418 18.14 -43.66 -8.76
C ASP A 418 17.11 -43.72 -7.62
N ILE A 419 16.02 -42.97 -7.77
CA ILE A 419 14.91 -43.00 -6.82
C ILE A 419 13.73 -43.70 -7.53
N GLU A 420 13.64 -45.02 -7.40
CA GLU A 420 12.61 -45.82 -8.06
C GLU A 420 11.27 -45.78 -7.28
N GLN A 421 11.35 -45.65 -5.96
CA GLN A 421 10.20 -45.56 -5.06
C GLN A 421 10.44 -44.49 -3.99
N PRO A 422 9.36 -43.88 -3.43
CA PRO A 422 9.50 -42.84 -2.41
C PRO A 422 10.33 -43.24 -1.19
N THR A 423 10.52 -44.53 -0.92
CA THR A 423 11.32 -45.05 0.19
C THR A 423 12.84 -45.06 -0.05
N ASP A 424 13.29 -44.88 -1.30
CA ASP A 424 14.72 -44.77 -1.62
C ASP A 424 15.24 -43.35 -1.35
N LEU A 425 14.33 -42.37 -1.26
CA LEU A 425 14.62 -40.97 -1.01
C LEU A 425 15.22 -40.77 0.40
N THR A 426 16.46 -40.28 0.44
CA THR A 426 17.06 -39.73 1.67
C THR A 426 17.07 -38.21 1.58
N VAL A 427 16.25 -37.54 2.38
CA VAL A 427 16.12 -36.08 2.38
C VAL A 427 17.10 -35.46 3.37
N TYR A 428 17.82 -34.44 2.92
CA TYR A 428 18.62 -33.57 3.78
C TYR A 428 18.02 -32.16 3.75
N GLU A 429 17.35 -31.76 4.83
CA GLU A 429 16.79 -30.41 4.96
C GLU A 429 17.89 -29.42 5.32
N VAL A 430 17.99 -28.34 4.55
CA VAL A 430 19.05 -27.32 4.70
C VAL A 430 18.45 -25.93 4.64
N HIS A 431 18.92 -25.08 5.55
CA HIS A 431 18.73 -23.64 5.48
C HIS A 431 20.02 -22.98 4.99
N ILE A 432 19.95 -22.13 3.95
CA ILE A 432 21.14 -21.55 3.30
C ILE A 432 22.03 -20.80 4.30
N ARG A 433 21.44 -20.04 5.23
CA ARG A 433 22.19 -19.30 6.27
C ARG A 433 22.87 -20.21 7.30
N ASP A 434 22.35 -21.42 7.49
CA ASP A 434 22.88 -22.35 8.48
C ASP A 434 23.98 -23.23 7.86
N LEU A 435 23.93 -23.41 6.53
CA LEU A 435 24.89 -24.20 5.75
C LEU A 435 26.28 -23.57 5.71
N THR A 436 26.36 -22.24 5.66
CA THR A 436 27.59 -21.44 5.51
C THR A 436 27.60 -20.29 6.49
#